data_AF-T1A8S3-F1
#
_entry.id   AF-T1A8S3-F1
#
_cell.length_a   1.000
_cell.length_b   1.000
_cell.length_c   1.000
_cell.angle_alpha   90.00
_cell.angle_beta   90.00
_cell.angle_gamma   90.00
#
_symmetry.space_group_name_H-M   'P 1'
#
loop_
_entity.id
_entity.type
_entity.pdbx_description
1 polymer ?
#
loop_
_entity_poly.entity_id
_entity_poly.type
_entity_poly.pdbx_seq_one_letter_code
_entity_poly.pdbx_strand_id
1 'polypeptide(L)'
;MDREKLQEHYAKIDELTVERDFFRTCAQSLPRTKRTEMIDRGGKLSVQRQCALLDLNRTGVCYTPSPVPEEDLRWMRRIDELHLKYPYYYGTGRDASPGSWAGRG
;
A
#
# COMPACT_ATOMS: atom_id res chain seq x y z
N MET A 1 -18.29 39.90 -16.06
CA MET A 1 -18.13 38.44 -16.29
C MET A 1 -19.26 38.03 -17.21
N ASP A 2 -18.93 37.74 -18.46
CA ASP A 2 -19.92 37.46 -19.51
C ASP A 2 -20.58 36.09 -19.24
N ARG A 3 -21.92 36.02 -19.27
CA ARG A 3 -22.65 34.76 -19.03
C ARG A 3 -22.25 33.65 -20.00
N GLU A 4 -21.87 34.01 -21.22
CA GLU A 4 -21.37 33.08 -22.24
C GLU A 4 -20.07 32.40 -21.79
N LYS A 5 -19.11 33.15 -21.24
CA LYS A 5 -17.84 32.58 -20.73
C LYS A 5 -18.08 31.62 -19.58
N LEU A 6 -19.05 31.93 -18.71
CA LEU A 6 -19.42 31.05 -17.61
C LEU A 6 -19.99 29.73 -18.13
N GLN A 7 -20.87 29.79 -19.14
CA GLN A 7 -21.46 28.61 -19.77
C GLN A 7 -20.40 27.75 -20.47
N GLU A 8 -19.43 28.39 -21.14
CA GLU A 8 -18.30 27.70 -21.75
C GLU A 8 -17.42 26.98 -20.72
N HIS A 9 -17.13 27.62 -19.58
CA HIS A 9 -16.38 26.97 -18.51
C HIS A 9 -17.11 25.76 -17.92
N TYR A 10 -18.43 25.85 -17.71
CA TYR A 10 -19.21 24.71 -17.22
C TYR A 10 -19.23 23.57 -18.24
N ALA A 11 -19.44 23.87 -19.53
CA ALA A 11 -19.37 22.88 -20.58
C ALA A 11 -18.00 22.17 -20.60
N LYS A 12 -16.92 22.93 -20.38
CA LYS A 12 -15.58 22.34 -20.32
C LYS A 12 -15.36 21.48 -19.08
N ILE A 13 -15.91 21.86 -17.93
CA ILE A 13 -15.86 21.04 -16.70
C ILE A 13 -16.58 19.71 -16.91
N ASP A 14 -17.74 19.74 -17.56
CA ASP A 14 -18.53 18.53 -17.84
C ASP A 14 -17.79 17.60 -18.81
N GLU A 15 -17.24 18.15 -19.90
CA GLU A 15 -16.39 17.42 -20.85
C GLU A 15 -15.21 16.76 -20.15
N LEU A 16 -14.43 17.52 -19.37
CA LEU A 16 -13.27 17.00 -18.64
C LEU A 16 -13.68 15.97 -17.58
N THR A 17 -14.89 16.06 -17.03
CA THR A 17 -15.41 15.07 -16.07
C THR A 17 -15.67 13.73 -16.75
N VAL A 18 -16.28 13.74 -17.94
CA VAL A 18 -16.51 12.53 -18.74
C VAL A 18 -15.18 11.90 -19.16
N GLU A 19 -14.25 12.68 -19.70
CA GLU A 19 -12.93 12.19 -20.10
C GLU A 19 -12.15 11.57 -18.93
N ARG A 20 -12.14 12.26 -17.77
CA ARG A 20 -11.50 11.75 -16.55
C ARG A 20 -12.09 10.41 -16.13
N ASP A 21 -13.41 10.25 -16.17
CA ASP A 21 -14.07 9.02 -15.72
C ASP A 21 -13.85 7.86 -16.70
N PHE A 22 -13.75 8.15 -18.00
CA PHE A 22 -13.28 7.19 -19.00
C PHE A 22 -11.86 6.72 -18.68
N PHE A 23 -10.90 7.63 -18.49
CA PHE A 23 -9.51 7.26 -18.19
C PHE A 23 -9.37 6.53 -16.85
N ARG A 24 -10.16 6.91 -15.84
CA ARG A 24 -10.24 6.18 -14.56
C ARG A 24 -10.64 4.73 -14.81
N THR A 25 -11.71 4.51 -15.57
CA THR A 25 -12.22 3.16 -15.88
C THR A 25 -11.16 2.33 -16.62
N CYS A 26 -10.52 2.92 -17.63
CA CYS A 26 -9.43 2.29 -18.37
C CYS A 26 -8.26 1.93 -17.44
N ALA A 27 -7.83 2.85 -16.57
CA ALA A 27 -6.74 2.60 -15.65
C ALA A 27 -7.08 1.49 -14.64
N GLN A 28 -8.31 1.46 -14.13
CA GLN A 28 -8.79 0.44 -13.19
C GLN A 28 -8.90 -0.96 -13.80
N SER A 29 -9.10 -1.06 -15.12
CA SER A 29 -9.11 -2.33 -15.85
C SER A 29 -7.73 -3.02 -15.89
N LEU A 30 -6.66 -2.28 -15.63
CA LEU A 30 -5.30 -2.81 -15.64
C LEU A 30 -4.99 -3.62 -14.38
N PRO A 31 -4.08 -4.62 -14.49
CA PRO A 31 -3.59 -5.36 -13.32
C PRO A 31 -3.01 -4.43 -12.26
N ARG A 32 -3.14 -4.83 -10.99
CA ARG A 32 -2.67 -4.06 -9.84
C ARG A 32 -1.20 -3.63 -9.96
N THR A 33 -0.32 -4.49 -10.50
CA THR A 33 1.10 -4.18 -10.71
C THR A 33 1.30 -2.96 -11.59
N LYS A 34 0.63 -2.91 -12.74
CA LYS A 34 0.66 -1.77 -13.67
C LYS A 34 0.09 -0.51 -13.05
N ARG A 35 -0.99 -0.61 -12.29
CA ARG A 35 -1.55 0.54 -11.57
C ARG A 35 -0.58 1.11 -10.54
N THR A 36 0.17 0.27 -9.83
CA THR A 36 1.20 0.74 -8.88
C THR A 36 2.37 1.44 -9.60
N GLU A 37 2.78 0.96 -10.78
CA GLU A 37 3.83 1.61 -11.59
C GLU A 37 3.44 3.01 -12.08
N MET A 38 2.13 3.29 -12.23
CA MET A 38 1.62 4.60 -12.67
C MET A 38 1.72 5.70 -11.60
N ILE A 39 2.13 5.37 -10.37
CA ILE A 39 2.18 6.32 -9.26
C ILE A 39 3.45 7.17 -9.36
N ASP A 40 3.26 8.47 -9.52
CA ASP A 40 4.32 9.47 -9.56
C ASP A 40 4.38 10.26 -8.25
N ARG A 41 5.46 10.08 -7.48
CA ARG A 41 5.63 10.75 -6.18
C ARG A 41 6.06 12.21 -6.30
N GLY A 42 6.53 12.66 -7.47
CA GLY A 42 6.92 14.04 -7.76
C GLY A 42 5.86 14.82 -8.56
N GLY A 43 4.74 14.18 -8.89
CA GLY A 43 3.72 14.75 -9.75
C GLY A 43 2.89 15.87 -9.12
N LYS A 44 2.07 16.52 -9.94
CA LYS A 44 1.17 17.62 -9.53
C LYS A 44 0.07 17.18 -8.55
N LEU A 45 -0.24 15.89 -8.50
CA LEU A 45 -1.25 15.31 -7.61
C LEU A 45 -0.57 14.59 -6.45
N SER A 46 -1.13 14.71 -5.24
CA SER A 46 -0.65 13.91 -4.11
C SER A 46 -0.81 12.41 -4.37
N VAL A 47 0.11 11.60 -3.82
CA VAL A 47 0.05 10.13 -3.91
C VAL A 47 -1.30 9.60 -3.45
N GLN A 48 -1.90 10.19 -2.41
CA GLN A 48 -3.23 9.82 -1.94
C GLN A 48 -4.30 9.99 -3.04
N ARG A 49 -4.26 11.10 -3.78
CA ARG A 49 -5.22 11.35 -4.86
C ARG A 49 -4.99 10.40 -6.03
N GLN A 50 -3.73 10.12 -6.37
CA GLN A 50 -3.39 9.15 -7.41
C GLN A 50 -3.86 7.73 -7.05
N CYS A 51 -3.64 7.29 -5.81
CA CYS A 51 -4.15 6.01 -5.31
C CYS A 51 -5.68 5.92 -5.40
N ALA A 52 -6.39 6.99 -5.05
CA ALA A 52 -7.84 7.04 -5.15
C ALA A 52 -8.34 6.97 -6.60
N LEU A 53 -7.64 7.61 -7.55
CA LEU A 53 -7.96 7.53 -8.98
C LEU A 53 -7.72 6.12 -9.54
N LEU A 54 -6.63 5.48 -9.10
CA LEU A 54 -6.23 4.15 -9.56
C LEU A 54 -6.90 3.00 -8.80
N ASP A 55 -7.81 3.27 -7.86
CA ASP A 55 -8.44 2.26 -6.99
C ASP A 55 -7.42 1.37 -6.26
N LEU A 56 -6.44 2.01 -5.62
CA LEU A 56 -5.38 1.36 -4.85
C LEU A 56 -5.50 1.71 -3.36
N ASN A 57 -5.46 0.68 -2.51
CA ASN A 57 -5.27 0.90 -1.09
C ASN A 57 -3.89 1.51 -0.81
N ARG A 58 -3.88 2.70 -0.20
CA ARG A 58 -2.68 3.46 0.19
C ARG A 58 -1.65 2.62 0.93
N THR A 59 -2.09 1.77 1.85
CA THR A 59 -1.18 0.99 2.72
C THR A 59 -0.27 0.06 1.91
N GLY A 60 -0.81 -0.59 0.88
CA GLY A 60 -0.04 -1.44 -0.03
C GLY A 60 0.79 -0.68 -1.06
N VAL A 61 0.63 0.64 -1.18
CA VAL A 61 1.39 1.52 -2.09
C VAL A 61 2.54 2.23 -1.37
N CYS A 62 2.32 2.65 -0.12
CA CYS A 62 3.36 3.28 0.70
C CYS A 62 4.51 2.31 1.02
N TYR A 63 4.27 1.00 0.93
CA TYR A 63 5.33 0.01 1.00
C TYR A 63 6.09 -0.05 -0.33
N THR A 64 7.14 0.75 -0.41
CA THR A 64 8.23 0.50 -1.37
C THR A 64 9.13 -0.51 -0.68
N PRO A 65 9.49 -1.65 -1.30
CA PRO A 65 10.51 -2.53 -0.74
C PRO A 65 11.80 -1.72 -0.61
N SER A 66 12.09 -1.26 0.61
CA SER A 66 13.38 -0.66 0.90
C SER A 66 14.36 -1.80 1.13
N PRO A 67 15.61 -1.71 0.65
CA PRO A 67 16.64 -2.60 1.15
C PRO A 67 16.66 -2.51 2.68
N VAL A 68 16.56 -3.67 3.33
CA VAL A 68 16.61 -3.77 4.79
C VAL A 68 18.06 -3.46 5.20
N PRO A 69 18.30 -2.52 6.13
CA PRO A 69 19.64 -2.24 6.65
C PRO A 69 20.33 -3.53 7.13
N GLU A 70 21.65 -3.63 6.93
CA GLU A 70 22.41 -4.83 7.32
C GLU A 70 22.29 -5.13 8.82
N GLU A 71 22.13 -4.09 9.66
CA GLU A 71 21.87 -4.25 11.08
C GLU A 71 20.52 -4.91 11.37
N ASP A 72 19.46 -4.45 10.71
CA ASP A 72 18.13 -5.04 10.83
C ASP A 72 18.12 -6.49 10.31
N LEU A 73 18.84 -6.78 9.23
CA LEU A 73 19.04 -8.15 8.74
C LEU A 73 19.75 -9.04 9.76
N ARG A 74 20.76 -8.53 10.47
CA ARG A 74 21.43 -9.27 11.55
C ARG A 74 20.47 -9.60 12.69
N TRP A 75 19.63 -8.64 13.09
CA TRP A 75 18.61 -8.86 14.11
C TRP A 75 17.57 -9.89 13.66
N MET A 76 17.05 -9.79 12.43
CA MET A 76 16.11 -10.74 11.85
C MET A 76 16.69 -12.16 11.82
N ARG A 77 17.93 -12.33 11.33
CA ARG A 77 18.63 -13.63 11.33
C ARG A 77 18.79 -14.19 12.74
N ARG A 78 19.12 -13.34 13.71
CA ARG A 78 19.27 -13.78 15.10
C ARG A 78 17.93 -14.23 15.71
N ILE A 79 16.85 -13.54 15.37
CA ILE A 79 15.50 -13.92 15.76
C ILE A 79 15.12 -15.26 15.12
N ASP A 80 15.38 -15.46 13.83
CA ASP A 80 15.13 -16.72 13.14
C ASP A 80 15.94 -17.88 13.74
N GLU A 81 17.23 -17.66 14.04
CA GLU A 81 18.06 -18.65 14.73
C GLU A 81 17.49 -19.04 16.10
N LEU A 82 16.95 -18.08 16.84
CA LEU A 82 16.32 -18.33 18.12
C LEU A 82 15.01 -19.10 17.94
N HIS A 83 14.19 -18.78 16.94
CA HIS A 83 12.97 -19.53 16.64
C HIS A 83 13.27 -20.99 16.26
N LEU A 84 14.36 -21.24 15.53
CA LEU A 84 14.80 -22.59 15.18
C LEU A 84 15.36 -23.37 16.38
N LYS A 85 16.15 -22.72 17.24
CA LYS A 85 16.73 -23.36 18.43
C LYS A 85 15.69 -23.61 19.52
N TYR A 86 14.66 -22.77 19.58
CA TYR A 86 13.73 -22.67 20.70
C TYR A 86 12.28 -22.53 20.20
N PRO A 87 11.75 -23.53 19.48
CA PRO A 87 10.45 -23.44 18.79
C PRO A 87 9.25 -23.27 19.74
N TYR A 88 9.43 -23.58 21.03
CA TYR A 88 8.40 -23.48 22.06
C TYR A 88 8.33 -22.12 22.76
N TYR A 89 9.30 -21.21 22.58
CA TYR A 89 9.33 -19.92 23.29
C TYR A 89 8.51 -18.80 22.64
N TYR A 90 8.34 -18.84 21.32
CA TYR A 90 7.68 -17.77 20.55
C TYR A 90 6.46 -18.28 19.77
N GLY A 91 5.80 -19.30 20.33
CA GLY A 91 4.90 -20.25 19.66
C GLY A 91 3.87 -19.68 18.69
N THR A 92 3.99 -20.08 17.42
CA THR A 92 2.88 -20.29 16.48
C THR A 92 2.77 -21.75 16.00
N GLY A 93 3.61 -22.65 16.52
CA GLY A 93 3.53 -24.09 16.27
C GLY A 93 2.40 -24.72 17.08
N ARG A 94 1.54 -25.51 16.42
CA ARG A 94 0.36 -26.22 16.96
C ARG A 94 0.70 -27.36 17.94
N ASP A 95 1.79 -27.24 18.69
CA ASP A 95 2.28 -28.31 19.55
C ASP A 95 2.59 -27.71 20.94
N ALA A 96 1.64 -26.93 21.49
CA ALA A 96 1.70 -26.51 22.87
C ALA A 96 1.38 -27.72 23.77
N SER A 97 2.42 -28.43 24.21
CA SER A 97 2.28 -29.40 25.29
C SER A 97 2.13 -28.65 26.63
N PRO A 98 1.01 -28.78 27.36
CA PRO A 98 0.78 -28.01 28.58
C PRO A 98 1.63 -28.57 29.72
N GLY A 99 2.61 -27.82 30.24
CA GLY A 99 3.32 -28.30 31.42
C GLY A 99 4.48 -27.52 32.05
N SER A 100 4.85 -26.30 31.62
CA SER A 100 6.11 -25.71 32.14
C SER A 100 6.07 -24.22 32.54
N TRP A 101 4.94 -23.73 33.04
CA TRP A 101 4.85 -22.37 33.63
C TRP A 101 4.46 -22.37 35.13
N ALA A 102 4.66 -23.48 35.84
CA ALA A 102 4.47 -23.52 37.30
C ALA A 102 5.78 -23.14 38.02
N GLY A 103 5.97 -21.84 38.23
CA GLY A 103 7.10 -21.29 38.97
C GLY A 103 6.88 -19.82 39.33
N ARG A 104 5.73 -19.52 39.94
CA ARG A 104 5.54 -18.29 40.73
C ARG A 104 5.82 -18.65 42.19
N GLY A 105 6.86 -18.05 42.75
CA GLY A 105 7.27 -18.13 44.16
C GLY A 105 8.51 -17.28 44.35
#